data_AF-A0A7X0A2H5-F1
#
_entry.id   AF-A0A7X0A2H5-F1
#
_cell.length_a   1.000
_cell.length_b   1.000
_cell.length_c   1.000
_cell.angle_alpha   90.00
_cell.angle_beta   90.00
_cell.angle_gamma   90.00
#
_symmetry.space_group_name_H-M   'P 1'
#
loop_
_entity.id
_entity.type
_entity.pdbx_description
1 polymer ?
#
loop_
_entity_poly.entity_id
_entity_poly.type
_entity_poly.pdbx_seq_one_letter_code
_entity_poly.pdbx_strand_id
1 'polypeptide(L)'
;MKNPLYVDLRHADGSSRNIIIEPILQHNLADTGVYKIYKTSIDNQSGLFTEDLEIDESRPVLADGDNPDFLGIIKFPQAGPWEYEGDLLTNGEQQQIISILQQKA
;
A
#
# COMPACT_ATOMS: atom_id res chain seq x y z
N MET A 1 -12.44 6.74 9.29
CA MET A 1 -11.14 6.04 9.23
C MET A 1 -11.05 5.35 7.88
N LYS A 2 -9.98 5.60 7.11
CA LYS A 2 -9.63 4.74 5.98
C LYS A 2 -8.72 3.64 6.51
N ASN A 3 -9.14 2.40 6.35
CA ASN A 3 -8.34 1.24 6.73
C ASN A 3 -7.36 0.90 5.59
N PRO A 4 -6.23 0.25 5.87
CA PRO A 4 -5.39 -0.33 4.84
C PRO A 4 -6.19 -1.26 3.92
N LEU A 5 -5.85 -1.25 2.63
CA LEU A 5 -6.49 -2.09 1.63
C LEU A 5 -5.54 -3.22 1.23
N TYR A 6 -6.07 -4.44 1.21
CA TYR A 6 -5.36 -5.63 0.72
C TYR A 6 -5.87 -5.94 -0.67
N VAL A 7 -4.97 -5.97 -1.66
CA VAL A 7 -5.36 -6.12 -3.06
C VAL A 7 -4.41 -7.04 -3.82
N ASP A 8 -4.97 -7.80 -4.75
CA ASP A 8 -4.23 -8.56 -5.75
C ASP A 8 -3.84 -7.64 -6.91
N LEU A 9 -2.55 -7.42 -7.08
CA LEU A 9 -1.99 -6.64 -8.17
C LEU A 9 -1.60 -7.57 -9.32
N ARG A 10 -2.18 -7.37 -10.51
CA ARG A 10 -1.89 -8.20 -11.68
C ARG A 10 -0.73 -7.64 -12.49
N HIS A 11 0.24 -8.50 -12.78
CA HIS A 11 1.36 -8.23 -13.66
C HIS A 11 1.01 -8.49 -15.12
N ALA A 12 1.80 -7.91 -16.04
CA ALA A 12 1.58 -8.05 -17.48
C ALA A 12 1.82 -9.48 -18.00
N ASP A 13 2.63 -10.27 -17.29
CA ASP A 13 2.89 -11.68 -17.60
C ASP A 13 1.75 -12.62 -17.14
N GLY A 14 0.69 -12.08 -16.54
CA GLY A 14 -0.44 -12.83 -16.01
C GLY A 14 -0.26 -13.33 -14.58
N SER A 15 0.91 -13.15 -13.98
CA SER A 15 1.11 -13.39 -12.55
C SER A 15 0.44 -12.30 -11.70
N SER A 16 0.30 -12.56 -10.41
CA SER A 16 -0.26 -11.60 -9.46
C SER A 16 0.53 -11.63 -8.15
N ARG A 17 0.61 -10.47 -7.49
CA ARG A 17 1.16 -10.35 -6.14
C ARG A 17 0.16 -9.67 -5.23
N ASN A 18 0.10 -10.12 -3.98
CA ASN A 18 -0.67 -9.43 -2.97
C ASN A 18 0.09 -8.18 -2.49
N ILE A 19 -0.63 -7.08 -2.32
CA ILE A 19 -0.08 -5.84 -1.78
C ILE A 19 -0.99 -5.25 -0.70
N ILE A 20 -0.41 -4.41 0.14
CA ILE A 20 -1.09 -3.58 1.13
C ILE A 20 -0.97 -2.13 0.67
N ILE A 21 -2.07 -1.40 0.66
CA ILE A 21 -2.12 0.03 0.41
C ILE A 21 -2.53 0.71 1.71
N GLU A 22 -1.59 1.42 2.34
CA GLU A 22 -1.78 2.07 3.62
C GLU A 22 -1.98 3.59 3.44
N PRO A 23 -3.13 4.14 3.87
CA PRO A 23 -3.34 5.58 3.84
C PRO A 23 -2.55 6.28 4.94
N ILE A 24 -1.83 7.33 4.59
CA ILE A 24 -1.24 8.23 5.57
C ILE A 24 -2.32 9.18 6.06
N LEU A 25 -2.57 9.16 7.37
CA LEU A 25 -3.60 9.97 8.00
C LEU A 25 -2.96 11.14 8.75
N GLN A 26 -3.66 12.26 8.80
CA GLN A 26 -3.36 13.36 9.71
C GLN A 26 -3.67 12.96 11.16
N HIS A 27 -3.23 13.78 12.12
CA HIS A 27 -3.46 13.54 13.56
C HIS A 27 -4.96 13.43 13.94
N ASN A 28 -5.85 14.03 13.15
CA ASN A 28 -7.31 13.93 13.29
C ASN A 28 -7.92 12.77 12.49
N LEU A 29 -7.11 11.83 12.02
CA LEU A 29 -7.49 10.71 11.16
C LEU A 29 -8.07 11.12 9.79
N ALA A 30 -7.87 12.37 9.38
CA ALA A 30 -8.24 12.83 8.05
C ALA A 30 -7.26 12.25 7.01
N ASP A 31 -7.81 11.86 5.87
CA ASP A 31 -7.04 11.38 4.73
C ASP A 31 -6.15 12.51 4.17
N THR A 32 -4.86 12.22 3.97
CA THR A 32 -3.91 13.17 3.37
C THR A 32 -3.88 13.09 1.84
N GLY A 33 -4.51 12.07 1.25
CA GLY A 33 -4.34 11.73 -0.16
C GLY A 33 -3.01 11.03 -0.45
N VAL A 34 -2.22 10.68 0.57
CA VAL A 34 -0.94 9.98 0.41
C VAL A 34 -1.13 8.51 0.83
N TYR A 35 -0.70 7.61 -0.04
CA TYR A 35 -0.85 6.17 0.12
C TYR A 35 0.49 5.50 -0.06
N LYS A 36 0.94 4.76 0.95
CA LYS A 36 2.14 3.92 0.86
C LYS A 36 1.75 2.51 0.44
N ILE A 37 2.59 1.91 -0.39
CA ILE A 37 2.32 0.61 -1.00
C ILE A 37 3.40 -0.37 -0.56
N TYR A 38 2.98 -1.53 -0.08
CA TYR A 38 3.87 -2.58 0.41
C TYR A 38 3.49 -3.91 -0.21
N LYS A 39 4.46 -4.80 -0.43
CA LYS A 39 4.18 -6.23 -0.60
C LYS A 39 3.60 -6.75 0.70
N THR A 40 2.67 -7.69 0.62
CA THR A 40 2.37 -8.49 1.81
C THR A 40 3.28 -9.71 1.84
N SER A 41 3.63 -10.15 3.04
CA SER A 41 4.33 -11.41 3.27
C SER A 41 3.39 -12.63 3.09
N ILE A 42 2.11 -12.41 2.79
CA ILE A 42 1.07 -13.45 2.59
C ILE A 42 1.15 -14.02 1.16
N ASP A 43 2.33 -14.53 0.78
CA ASP A 43 2.45 -15.48 -0.34
C ASP A 43 2.29 -16.93 0.15
N ASN A 44 2.11 -17.15 1.46
CA ASN A 44 1.87 -18.46 2.03
C ASN A 44 0.40 -18.67 2.38
N GLN A 45 -0.22 -19.63 1.70
CA GLN A 45 -1.44 -20.29 2.13
C GLN A 45 -1.24 -20.92 3.54
N SER A 46 -1.39 -20.11 4.58
CA SER A 46 -1.45 -20.60 5.96
C SER A 46 -2.38 -19.69 6.74
N GLY A 47 -3.67 -20.04 6.72
CA GLY A 47 -4.69 -19.45 7.58
C GLY A 47 -4.50 -19.86 9.05
N LEU A 48 -3.44 -19.37 9.71
CA LEU A 48 -3.14 -19.71 11.10
C LEU A 48 -2.64 -18.56 11.98
N PHE A 49 -2.81 -17.30 11.60
CA PHE A 49 -2.63 -16.18 12.53
C PHE A 49 -3.76 -15.17 12.40
N THR A 50 -4.92 -15.54 12.94
CA THR A 50 -5.87 -14.60 13.54
C THR A 50 -5.42 -14.34 14.97
N GLU A 51 -4.37 -13.55 15.15
CA GLU A 51 -4.17 -12.85 16.42
C GLU A 51 -3.94 -11.39 16.05
N ASP A 52 -4.72 -10.51 16.68
CA ASP A 52 -4.56 -9.07 16.55
C ASP A 52 -3.08 -8.74 16.72
N LEU A 53 -2.46 -8.18 15.68
CA LEU A 53 -1.09 -7.71 15.74
C LEU A 53 -1.02 -6.65 16.83
N GLU A 54 -0.64 -7.05 18.05
CA GLU A 54 -0.12 -6.12 19.05
C GLU A 54 1.01 -5.35 18.37
N ILE A 55 0.80 -4.04 18.20
CA ILE A 55 1.81 -3.13 17.70
C ILE A 55 2.93 -3.14 18.74
N ASP A 56 3.95 -3.95 18.51
CA ASP A 56 5.19 -3.92 19.26
C ASP A 56 5.93 -2.62 18.91
N GLU A 57 5.58 -1.53 19.60
CA GLU A 57 6.19 -0.20 19.49
C GLU A 57 7.71 -0.20 19.76
N SER A 58 8.28 -1.32 20.21
CA SER A 58 9.71 -1.46 20.48
C SER A 58 10.56 -1.84 19.27
N ARG A 59 9.93 -2.22 18.14
CA ARG A 59 10.68 -2.48 16.91
C ARG A 59 11.05 -1.17 16.22
N PRO A 60 12.32 -0.96 15.85
CA PRO A 60 12.68 0.22 15.08
C PRO A 60 11.87 0.19 13.78
N VAL A 61 11.06 1.24 13.58
CA VAL A 61 10.37 1.47 12.31
C VAL A 61 11.45 1.57 11.25
N LEU A 62 11.58 0.52 10.43
CA LEU A 62 12.44 0.54 9.25
C LEU A 62 12.00 1.74 8.40
N ALA A 63 12.95 2.58 8.00
CA ALA A 63 12.67 3.61 7.02
C ALA A 63 12.13 2.94 5.74
N ASP A 64 11.18 3.58 5.05
CA ASP A 64 10.55 2.97 3.87
C ASP A 64 11.59 2.56 2.80
N GLY A 65 12.68 3.32 2.66
CA GLY A 65 13.78 3.00 1.74
C GLY A 65 14.61 1.77 2.13
N ASP A 66 14.59 1.38 3.40
CA ASP A 66 15.27 0.19 3.93
C ASP A 66 14.32 -1.01 4.04
N ASN A 67 13.03 -0.82 3.76
CA ASN A 67 12.03 -1.87 3.79
C ASN A 67 11.96 -2.58 2.42
N PRO A 68 12.37 -3.86 2.29
CA PRO A 68 12.35 -4.59 1.01
C PRO A 68 10.93 -4.86 0.48
N ASP A 69 9.91 -4.69 1.33
CA ASP A 69 8.51 -4.82 0.96
C ASP A 69 7.92 -3.50 0.46
N PHE A 70 8.58 -2.36 0.68
CA PHE A 70 8.11 -1.08 0.18
C PHE A 70 8.17 -1.02 -1.35
N LEU A 71 7.02 -0.70 -1.95
CA LEU A 71 6.85 -0.61 -3.40
C LEU A 71 6.76 0.84 -3.89
N GLY A 72 6.49 1.80 -3.01
CA GLY A 72 6.44 3.23 -3.35
C GLY A 72 5.23 3.95 -2.74
N ILE A 73 5.02 5.18 -3.20
CA ILE A 73 3.99 6.10 -2.70
C ILE A 73 3.14 6.61 -3.84
N ILE A 74 1.82 6.63 -3.67
CA ILE A 74 0.90 7.37 -4.52
C ILE A 74 0.41 8.60 -3.77
N LYS A 75 0.41 9.75 -4.44
CA LYS A 75 -0.06 11.03 -3.91
C LYS A 75 -1.19 11.57 -4.76
N PHE A 76 -2.30 11.95 -4.10
CA PHE A 76 -3.38 12.72 -4.68
C PHE A 76 -3.29 14.15 -4.16
N PRO A 77 -2.61 15.06 -4.90
CA PRO A 77 -2.53 16.45 -4.48
C PRO A 77 -3.92 17.10 -4.53
N GLN A 78 -4.10 18.20 -3.78
CA GLN A 78 -5.36 18.95 -3.79
C GLN A 78 -5.69 19.53 -5.17
N ALA A 79 -4.67 19.80 -5.98
CA ALA A 79 -4.79 20.23 -7.36
C ALA A 79 -3.70 19.56 -8.20
N GLY A 80 -4.08 18.99 -9.34
CA GLY A 80 -3.17 18.33 -10.27
C GLY A 80 -3.44 16.83 -10.44
N PRO A 81 -2.68 16.16 -11.32
CA PRO A 81 -2.74 14.71 -11.46
C PRO A 81 -2.18 14.02 -10.21
N TRP A 82 -2.52 12.75 -10.02
CA TRP A 82 -1.84 11.93 -9.04
C TRP A 82 -0.37 11.74 -9.43
N GLU A 83 0.47 11.50 -8.43
CA GLU A 83 1.91 11.29 -8.59
C GLU A 83 2.31 9.96 -7.96
N TYR A 84 3.31 9.30 -8.54
CA TYR A 84 3.91 8.09 -7.98
C TYR A 84 5.39 8.33 -7.70
N GLU A 85 5.82 7.96 -6.49
CA GLU A 85 7.21 7.99 -6.05
C GLU A 85 7.67 6.55 -5.75
N GLY A 86 8.58 6.03 -6.57
CA GLY A 86 9.13 4.69 -6.46
C GLY A 86 9.52 4.13 -7.82
N ASP A 87 10.21 2.99 -7.83
CA ASP A 87 10.79 2.40 -9.04
C ASP A 87 10.27 0.98 -9.33
N LEU A 88 9.43 0.42 -8.45
CA LEU A 88 9.09 -1.02 -8.45
C LEU A 88 7.70 -1.34 -9.02
N LEU A 89 6.87 -0.33 -9.28
CA LEU A 89 5.56 -0.48 -9.89
C LEU A 89 5.59 -0.02 -11.35
N THR A 90 5.16 -0.89 -12.25
CA THR A 90 4.94 -0.52 -13.65
C THR A 90 3.76 0.43 -13.79
N ASN A 91 3.69 1.18 -14.90
CA ASN A 91 2.55 2.07 -15.17
C ASN A 91 1.19 1.32 -15.13
N GLY A 92 1.13 0.09 -15.63
CA GLY A 92 -0.11 -0.70 -15.59
C GLY A 92 -0.54 -1.08 -14.18
N GLU A 93 0.42 -1.36 -13.30
CA GLU A 93 0.17 -1.62 -11.89
C GLU A 93 -0.25 -0.34 -11.14
N GLN A 94 0.41 0.77 -11.39
CA GLN A 94 0.04 2.07 -10.83
C GLN A 94 -1.42 2.40 -11.17
N GLN A 95 -1.82 2.25 -12.44
CA GLN A 95 -3.21 2.50 -12.87
C GLN A 95 -4.23 1.58 -12.20
N GLN A 96 -3.90 0.30 -11.97
CA GLN A 96 -4.77 -0.61 -11.22
C GLN A 96 -4.98 -0.09 -9.79
N ILE A 97 -3.92 0.33 -9.12
CA ILE A 97 -3.99 0.85 -7.74
C ILE A 97 -4.82 2.14 -7.69
N ILE A 98 -4.59 3.08 -8.62
CA ILE A 98 -5.37 4.32 -8.73
C ILE A 98 -6.85 4.01 -8.93
N SER A 99 -7.19 3.09 -9.83
CA SER A 99 -8.57 2.68 -10.08
C SER A 99 -9.23 2.10 -8.82
N ILE A 100 -8.51 1.28 -8.04
CA ILE A 100 -9.01 0.74 -6.77
C ILE A 100 -9.25 1.86 -5.74
N LEU A 101 -8.29 2.77 -5.60
CA LEU A 101 -8.37 3.89 -4.65
C LEU A 101 -9.54 4.82 -4.98
N GLN A 102 -9.82 5.05 -6.26
CA GLN A 102 -10.95 5.87 -6.71
C GLN A 102 -12.31 5.19 -6.55
N GLN A 103 -12.37 3.84 -6.66
CA GLN A 103 -13.61 3.09 -6.43
C GLN A 103 -13.98 2.94 -4.95
N LYS A 104 -12.99 3.04 -4.06
CA LYS A 104 -13.14 2.86 -2.60
C LYS A 104 -13.06 4.17 -1.80
N ALA A 105 -12.93 5.32 -2.47
CA ALA A 105 -13.00 6.66 -1.88
C ALA A 105 -14.45 7.13 -1.76
#